data_AF-A0A965PC90-F1
#
_entry.id   AF-A0A965PC90-F1
#
_cell.length_a   1.000
_cell.length_b   1.000
_cell.length_c   1.000
_cell.angle_alpha   90.00
_cell.angle_beta   90.00
_cell.angle_gamma   90.00
#
_symmetry.space_group_name_H-M   'P 1'
#
loop_
_entity.id
_entity.type
_entity.pdbx_description
1 polymer ?
#
loop_
_entity_poly.entity_id
_entity_poly.type
_entity_poly.pdbx_seq_one_letter_code
_entity_poly.pdbx_strand_id
1 'polypeptide(L)'
;MIVTIQELKQDELAMRLEAIRKLGMRGLVDPSLGTVPVQARLLCEDAMFYTPPRNKKQGTDRVKLDYNNIFHPLQFEKFRVPSIAKLIYNGNHTSWEKFASNRNAGELYNTQPVTPNEELHKAWRDERGRARKTRFVTLRPDQSKMRELVKASLEHVGWAKSGWLTGYLALGGTRAPEWVTRHGSQNGTYIDGLQSDNPYVELYNNTRWGRRKDEATRILNDALTRRSKSMRSFYEKTMELVANGEPTTWQTQQAALVAAT
;
A
#
# COMPACT_ATOMS: atom_id res chain seq x y z
N MET A 1 -27.25 -17.30 -19.41
CA MET A 1 -26.84 -18.67 -19.03
C MET A 1 -26.75 -18.70 -17.50
N ILE A 2 -27.86 -19.04 -16.85
CA ILE A 2 -27.97 -19.10 -15.39
C ILE A 2 -27.73 -20.54 -15.01
N VAL A 3 -26.58 -20.80 -14.39
CA VAL A 3 -26.30 -22.10 -13.76
C VAL A 3 -26.47 -21.91 -12.27
N THR A 4 -27.50 -22.56 -11.75
CA THR A 4 -27.85 -22.76 -10.34
C THR A 4 -26.69 -23.40 -9.59
N ILE A 5 -25.93 -22.58 -8.85
CA ILE A 5 -24.89 -23.00 -7.88
C ILE A 5 -25.27 -22.58 -6.44
N GLN A 6 -26.45 -21.94 -6.25
CA GLN A 6 -26.76 -21.21 -5.02
C GLN A 6 -27.35 -22.06 -3.88
N GLU A 7 -28.15 -23.10 -4.14
CA GLU A 7 -28.93 -23.75 -3.06
C GLU A 7 -28.10 -24.71 -2.19
N LEU A 8 -27.31 -25.62 -2.78
CA LEU A 8 -26.44 -26.55 -2.01
C LEU A 8 -25.38 -25.85 -1.16
N LYS A 9 -24.96 -24.63 -1.54
CA LYS A 9 -24.00 -23.82 -0.76
C LYS A 9 -24.67 -23.05 0.37
N GLN A 10 -25.98 -22.77 0.28
CA GLN A 10 -26.70 -22.03 1.32
C GLN A 10 -26.99 -22.91 2.54
N ASP A 11 -27.38 -24.17 2.36
CA ASP A 11 -27.63 -25.09 3.48
C ASP A 11 -26.34 -25.43 4.23
N GLU A 12 -25.25 -25.67 3.50
CA GLU A 12 -23.93 -25.89 4.09
C GLU A 12 -23.44 -24.65 4.86
N LEU A 13 -23.68 -23.45 4.30
CA LEU A 13 -23.36 -22.19 4.96
C LEU A 13 -24.20 -21.99 6.23
N ALA A 14 -25.51 -22.26 6.17
CA ALA A 14 -26.41 -22.18 7.31
C ALA A 14 -26.01 -23.13 8.43
N MET A 15 -25.69 -24.40 8.10
CA MET A 15 -25.18 -25.37 9.07
C MET A 15 -23.87 -24.91 9.72
N ARG A 16 -22.92 -24.38 8.94
CA ARG A 16 -21.65 -23.87 9.47
C ARG A 16 -21.86 -22.64 10.37
N LEU A 17 -22.76 -21.73 10.00
CA LEU A 17 -23.11 -20.57 10.82
C LEU A 17 -23.74 -20.99 12.15
N GLU A 18 -24.64 -21.98 12.13
CA GLU A 18 -25.26 -22.52 13.34
C GLU A 18 -24.24 -23.26 14.23
N ALA A 19 -23.31 -24.01 13.63
CA ALA A 19 -22.21 -24.64 14.36
C ALA A 19 -21.31 -23.59 15.05
N ILE A 20 -20.96 -22.50 14.35
CA ILE A 20 -20.18 -21.39 14.90
C ILE A 20 -20.93 -20.71 16.05
N ARG A 21 -22.23 -20.46 15.91
CA ARG A 21 -23.07 -19.91 17.00
C ARG A 21 -23.03 -20.80 18.25
N LYS A 22 -23.18 -22.12 18.08
CA LYS A 22 -23.11 -23.08 19.19
C LYS A 22 -21.73 -23.08 19.87
N LEU A 23 -20.64 -22.97 19.10
CA LEU A 23 -19.29 -22.83 19.66
C LEU A 23 -19.10 -21.52 20.43
N GLY A 24 -19.62 -20.41 19.92
CA GLY A 24 -19.61 -19.11 20.60
C GLY A 24 -20.36 -19.13 21.93
N MET A 25 -21.57 -19.70 21.96
CA MET A 25 -22.35 -19.86 23.20
C MET A 25 -21.64 -20.72 24.26
N ARG A 26 -20.78 -21.64 23.84
CA ARG A 26 -19.98 -22.49 24.73
C ARG A 26 -18.67 -21.83 25.19
N GLY A 27 -18.41 -20.59 24.80
CA GLY A 27 -17.17 -19.89 25.12
C GLY A 27 -15.93 -20.50 24.48
N LEU A 28 -16.10 -21.25 23.36
CA LEU A 28 -15.00 -21.92 22.65
C LEU A 28 -14.40 -21.03 21.55
N VAL A 29 -15.10 -19.96 21.17
CA VAL A 29 -14.69 -19.00 20.13
C VAL A 29 -14.99 -17.61 20.64
N ASP A 30 -14.16 -16.63 20.28
CA ASP A 30 -14.45 -15.21 20.51
C ASP A 30 -15.76 -14.86 19.80
N PRO A 31 -16.83 -14.49 20.54
CA PRO A 31 -18.12 -14.18 19.94
C PRO A 31 -18.06 -12.96 19.01
N SER A 32 -17.05 -12.10 19.15
CA SER A 32 -16.85 -10.93 18.29
C SER A 32 -16.18 -11.26 16.95
N LEU A 33 -15.40 -12.35 16.85
CA LEU A 33 -14.64 -12.68 15.64
C LEU A 33 -15.52 -12.98 14.43
N GLY A 34 -16.73 -13.50 14.64
CA GLY A 34 -17.69 -13.75 13.56
C GLY A 34 -18.50 -12.52 13.13
N THR A 35 -18.32 -11.38 13.80
CA THR A 35 -19.17 -10.20 13.58
C THR A 35 -18.74 -9.40 12.35
N VAL A 36 -19.71 -8.77 11.69
CA VAL A 36 -19.49 -7.88 10.54
C VAL A 36 -18.44 -6.79 10.86
N PRO A 37 -18.47 -6.10 12.03
CA PRO A 37 -17.47 -5.08 12.34
C PRO A 37 -16.04 -5.62 12.40
N VAL A 38 -15.82 -6.77 13.04
CA VAL A 38 -14.49 -7.35 13.17
C VAL A 38 -13.96 -7.82 11.82
N GLN A 39 -14.79 -8.48 11.01
CA GLN A 39 -14.37 -8.92 9.67
C GLN A 39 -14.14 -7.75 8.72
N ALA A 40 -14.97 -6.70 8.77
CA ALA A 40 -14.77 -5.48 8.00
C ALA A 40 -13.46 -4.76 8.41
N ARG A 41 -13.14 -4.71 9.71
CA ARG A 41 -11.87 -4.13 10.20
C ARG A 41 -10.68 -4.88 9.65
N LEU A 42 -10.70 -6.22 9.72
CA LEU A 42 -9.61 -7.06 9.22
C LEU A 42 -9.51 -7.00 7.69
N LEU A 43 -10.63 -6.82 6.98
CA LEU A 43 -10.63 -6.55 5.54
C LEU A 43 -9.95 -5.21 5.22
N CYS A 44 -10.19 -4.15 6.01
CA CYS A 44 -9.45 -2.88 5.88
C CYS A 44 -7.95 -3.08 6.08
N GLU A 45 -7.52 -3.90 7.06
CA GLU A 45 -6.11 -4.21 7.27
C GLU A 45 -5.49 -4.90 6.06
N ASP A 46 -6.17 -5.89 5.50
CA ASP A 46 -5.71 -6.59 4.30
C ASP A 46 -5.72 -5.67 3.06
N ALA A 47 -6.75 -4.85 2.89
CA ALA A 47 -6.83 -3.87 1.80
C ALA A 47 -5.68 -2.84 1.91
N MET A 48 -5.41 -2.34 3.12
CA MET A 48 -4.23 -1.52 3.39
C MET A 48 -2.95 -2.27 3.04
N PHE A 49 -2.79 -3.52 3.47
CA PHE A 49 -1.59 -4.33 3.21
C PHE A 49 -1.32 -4.50 1.71
N TYR A 50 -2.34 -4.86 0.93
CA TYR A 50 -2.24 -5.08 -0.51
C TYR A 50 -2.14 -3.81 -1.34
N THR A 51 -2.63 -2.67 -0.82
CA THR A 51 -2.43 -1.34 -1.43
C THR A 51 -0.95 -0.96 -1.39
N PRO A 52 -0.26 -0.79 -2.54
CA PRO A 52 1.15 -0.41 -2.55
C PRO A 52 1.38 0.98 -1.91
N PRO A 53 2.56 1.23 -1.30
CA PRO A 53 3.69 0.32 -1.13
C PRO A 53 3.53 -0.60 0.10
N ARG A 54 4.14 -1.80 0.15
CA ARG A 54 4.02 -2.73 1.30
C ARG A 54 4.59 -2.14 2.61
N ASN A 55 5.64 -1.34 2.52
CA ASN A 55 6.25 -0.65 3.66
C ASN A 55 6.80 0.72 3.25
N LYS A 56 7.12 1.55 4.26
CA LYS A 56 7.64 2.92 4.06
C LYS A 56 8.92 2.93 3.22
N LYS A 57 9.84 1.98 3.46
CA LYS A 57 11.09 1.86 2.72
C LYS A 57 10.85 1.65 1.23
N GLN A 58 9.98 0.70 0.87
CA GLN A 58 9.63 0.43 -0.52
C GLN A 58 9.04 1.68 -1.20
N GLY A 59 8.17 2.42 -0.50
CA GLY A 59 7.64 3.69 -0.99
C GLY A 59 8.74 4.71 -1.25
N THR A 60 9.63 4.91 -0.28
CA THR A 60 10.77 5.83 -0.37
C THR A 60 11.71 5.48 -1.51
N ASP A 61 12.08 4.20 -1.64
CA ASP A 61 12.97 3.72 -2.69
C ASP A 61 12.35 3.92 -4.08
N ARG A 62 11.04 3.69 -4.21
CA ARG A 62 10.32 3.90 -5.47
C ARG A 62 10.23 5.37 -5.86
N VAL A 63 9.99 6.28 -4.91
CA VAL A 63 10.02 7.73 -5.19
C VAL A 63 11.41 8.15 -5.67
N LYS A 64 12.48 7.74 -4.97
CA LYS A 64 13.86 8.06 -5.37
C LYS A 64 14.18 7.50 -6.75
N LEU A 65 13.81 6.26 -7.03
CA LEU A 65 14.01 5.64 -8.33
C LEU A 65 13.24 6.38 -9.44
N ASP A 66 12.01 6.79 -9.18
CA ASP A 66 11.18 7.51 -10.15
C ASP A 66 11.83 8.84 -10.57
N TYR A 67 12.32 9.63 -9.60
CA TYR A 67 13.09 10.84 -9.91
C TYR A 67 14.44 10.52 -10.56
N ASN A 68 15.17 9.50 -10.11
CA ASN A 68 16.48 9.13 -10.68
C ASN A 68 16.40 8.59 -12.11
N ASN A 69 15.26 8.00 -12.50
CA ASN A 69 15.04 7.57 -13.88
C ASN A 69 14.95 8.77 -14.83
N ILE A 70 14.36 9.88 -14.37
CA ILE A 70 14.22 11.09 -15.17
C ILE A 70 15.46 11.97 -15.00
N PHE A 71 15.85 12.32 -13.79
CA PHE A 71 16.97 13.21 -13.50
C PHE A 71 18.15 12.40 -12.96
N HIS A 72 19.24 12.28 -13.73
CA HIS A 72 20.41 11.54 -13.30
C HIS A 72 21.40 12.48 -12.60
N PRO A 73 21.49 12.49 -11.26
CA PRO A 73 22.41 13.38 -10.56
C PRO A 73 23.86 12.92 -10.77
N LEU A 74 24.69 13.81 -11.32
CA LEU A 74 26.10 13.53 -11.52
C LEU A 74 26.91 13.91 -10.28
N GLN A 75 27.66 12.97 -9.74
CA GLN A 75 28.52 13.20 -8.58
C GLN A 75 29.93 13.52 -9.07
N PHE A 76 30.35 14.78 -8.96
CA PHE A 76 31.62 15.24 -9.52
C PHE A 76 32.82 14.48 -8.94
N GLU A 77 32.72 14.02 -7.68
CA GLU A 77 33.72 13.26 -6.96
C GLU A 77 34.00 11.88 -7.59
N LYS A 78 33.06 11.35 -8.39
CA LYS A 78 33.21 10.07 -9.09
C LYS A 78 33.97 10.19 -10.41
N PHE A 79 34.22 11.41 -10.89
CA PHE A 79 34.89 11.62 -12.18
C PHE A 79 36.40 11.82 -11.97
N ARG A 80 37.20 10.90 -12.53
CA ARG A 80 38.67 10.98 -12.48
C ARG A 80 39.24 12.13 -13.29
N VAL A 81 38.52 12.58 -14.32
CA VAL A 81 38.96 13.66 -15.22
C VAL A 81 38.59 15.01 -14.61
N PRO A 82 39.58 15.86 -14.21
CA PRO A 82 39.30 17.09 -13.46
C PRO A 82 38.44 18.10 -14.23
N SER A 83 38.57 18.16 -15.56
CA SER A 83 37.76 19.06 -16.39
C SER A 83 36.27 18.71 -16.35
N ILE A 84 35.93 17.42 -16.40
CA ILE A 84 34.54 16.93 -16.29
C ILE A 84 34.01 17.21 -14.88
N ALA A 85 34.79 16.89 -13.85
CA ALA A 85 34.40 17.18 -12.47
C ALA A 85 34.12 18.68 -12.26
N LYS A 86 34.95 19.56 -12.83
CA LYS A 86 34.77 21.01 -12.80
C LYS A 86 33.49 21.46 -13.54
N LEU A 87 33.17 20.85 -14.69
CA LEU A 87 31.92 21.14 -15.41
C LEU A 87 30.69 20.81 -14.56
N ILE A 88 30.68 19.64 -13.91
CA ILE A 88 29.58 19.20 -13.03
C ILE A 88 29.47 20.10 -11.79
N TYR A 89 30.61 20.41 -11.17
CA TYR A 89 30.68 21.24 -9.95
C TYR A 89 30.16 22.65 -10.21
N ASN A 90 30.59 23.27 -11.31
CA ASN A 90 30.23 24.64 -11.67
C ASN A 90 28.79 24.76 -12.21
N GLY A 91 28.23 23.67 -12.77
CA GLY A 91 26.86 23.65 -13.28
C GLY A 91 26.63 24.51 -14.52
N ASN A 92 27.64 24.72 -15.37
CA ASN A 92 27.47 25.47 -16.60
C ASN A 92 26.82 24.59 -17.69
N HIS A 93 25.52 24.77 -17.93
CA HIS A 93 24.74 23.98 -18.89
C HIS A 93 25.29 24.08 -20.31
N THR A 94 25.61 25.29 -20.79
CA THR A 94 26.15 25.50 -22.14
C THR A 94 27.49 24.79 -22.36
N SER A 95 28.39 24.85 -21.38
CA SER A 95 29.67 24.15 -21.44
C SER A 95 29.48 22.64 -21.39
N TRP A 96 28.51 22.16 -20.61
CA TRP A 96 28.15 20.75 -20.55
C TRP A 96 27.59 20.26 -21.89
N GLU A 97 26.69 21.00 -22.52
CA GLU A 97 26.10 20.63 -23.82
C GLU A 97 27.17 20.50 -24.92
N LYS A 98 28.11 21.44 -24.98
CA LYS A 98 29.25 21.37 -25.90
C LYS A 98 30.11 20.13 -25.66
N PHE A 99 30.32 19.76 -24.40
CA PHE A 99 31.03 18.54 -24.03
C PHE A 99 30.24 17.29 -24.42
N ALA A 100 28.95 17.24 -24.06
CA ALA A 100 28.06 16.09 -24.27
C ALA A 100 27.73 15.84 -25.75
N SER A 101 27.85 16.85 -26.62
CA SER A 101 27.72 16.68 -28.08
C SER A 101 28.93 16.01 -28.74
N ASN A 102 30.06 15.88 -28.02
CA ASN A 102 31.24 15.19 -28.54
C ASN A 102 31.06 13.67 -28.45
N ARG A 103 31.23 12.95 -29.56
CA ARG A 103 31.14 11.47 -29.60
C ARG A 103 32.12 10.77 -28.66
N ASN A 104 33.21 11.45 -28.29
CA ASN A 104 34.21 10.95 -27.34
C ASN A 104 33.81 11.13 -25.86
N ALA A 105 32.63 11.69 -25.57
CA ALA A 105 32.12 11.83 -24.20
C ALA A 105 31.69 10.51 -23.54
N GLY A 106 31.77 9.39 -24.26
CA GLY A 106 31.45 8.05 -23.73
C GLY A 106 29.99 7.95 -23.29
N GLU A 107 29.74 7.47 -22.08
CA GLU A 107 28.39 7.32 -21.52
C GLU A 107 27.64 8.66 -21.38
N LEU A 108 28.37 9.77 -21.33
CA LEU A 108 27.82 11.12 -21.21
C LEU A 108 27.43 11.73 -22.56
N TYR A 109 27.70 11.04 -23.67
CA TYR A 109 27.30 11.48 -25.00
C TYR A 109 25.78 11.65 -25.09
N ASN A 110 25.34 12.76 -25.68
CA ASN A 110 23.94 13.17 -25.81
C ASN A 110 23.17 13.26 -24.49
N THR A 111 23.86 13.47 -23.36
CA THR A 111 23.20 13.86 -22.11
C THR A 111 22.80 15.33 -22.15
N GLN A 112 21.67 15.65 -21.54
CA GLN A 112 21.14 17.01 -21.52
C GLN A 112 21.11 17.52 -20.08
N PRO A 113 21.80 18.63 -19.75
CA PRO A 113 21.77 19.19 -18.42
C PRO A 113 20.40 19.85 -18.21
N VAL A 114 19.73 19.55 -17.10
CA VAL A 114 18.44 20.15 -16.77
C VAL A 114 18.38 20.54 -15.30
N THR A 115 17.66 21.62 -15.03
CA THR A 115 17.21 21.97 -13.67
C THR A 115 15.91 21.21 -13.39
N PRO A 116 15.90 20.28 -12.41
CA PRO A 116 14.72 19.50 -12.08
C PRO A 116 13.54 20.37 -11.68
N ASN A 117 12.38 20.08 -12.24
CA ASN A 117 11.11 20.71 -11.89
C ASN A 117 9.95 19.70 -12.05
N GLU A 118 8.80 20.03 -11.48
CA GLU A 118 7.64 19.14 -11.43
C GLU A 118 6.97 18.95 -12.80
N GLU A 119 7.01 19.97 -13.67
CA GLU A 119 6.42 19.91 -15.01
C GLU A 119 7.18 18.91 -15.88
N LEU A 120 8.51 19.00 -15.87
CA LEU A 120 9.39 18.08 -16.58
C LEU A 120 9.28 16.67 -16.00
N HIS A 121 9.17 16.53 -14.67
CA HIS A 121 8.92 15.22 -14.06
C HIS A 121 7.62 14.60 -14.56
N LYS A 122 6.52 15.36 -14.58
CA LYS A 122 5.22 14.89 -15.06
C LYS A 122 5.21 14.57 -16.55
N ALA A 123 5.86 15.38 -17.38
CA ALA A 123 5.92 15.20 -18.83
C ALA A 123 6.60 13.89 -19.26
N TRP A 124 7.54 13.38 -18.45
CA TRP A 124 8.30 12.16 -18.73
C TRP A 124 7.79 10.92 -17.96
N ARG A 125 6.56 10.99 -17.45
CA ARG A 125 5.84 9.84 -16.90
C ARG A 125 4.87 9.26 -17.94
N ASP A 126 4.71 7.95 -17.92
CA ASP A 126 3.72 7.28 -18.76
C ASP A 126 2.28 7.50 -18.27
N GLU A 127 1.30 7.00 -19.03
CA GLU A 127 -0.13 7.02 -18.68
C GLU A 127 -0.44 6.39 -17.31
N ARG A 128 0.41 5.45 -16.87
CA ARG A 128 0.26 4.77 -15.57
C ARG A 128 0.90 5.58 -14.44
N GLY A 129 1.64 6.64 -14.77
CA GLY A 129 2.37 7.49 -13.85
C GLY A 129 3.76 6.95 -13.49
N ARG A 130 4.41 6.16 -14.35
CA ARG A 130 5.77 5.65 -14.11
C ARG A 130 6.79 6.49 -14.87
N ALA A 131 7.86 6.91 -14.20
CA ALA A 131 8.97 7.61 -14.83
C ALA A 131 9.71 6.73 -15.85
N ARG A 132 9.94 7.28 -17.06
CA ARG A 132 10.77 6.66 -18.08
C ARG A 132 12.24 7.08 -17.92
N LYS A 133 13.16 6.19 -18.28
CA LYS A 133 14.58 6.52 -18.24
C LYS A 133 14.90 7.56 -19.33
N THR A 134 15.47 8.69 -18.95
CA THR A 134 15.87 9.74 -19.89
C THR A 134 17.40 9.86 -20.00
N ARG A 135 17.88 10.80 -20.81
CA ARG A 135 19.29 11.24 -20.88
C ARG A 135 19.52 12.54 -20.09
N PHE A 136 18.56 12.98 -19.29
CA PHE A 136 18.71 14.19 -18.50
C PHE A 136 19.65 13.95 -17.33
N VAL A 137 20.58 14.89 -17.15
CA VAL A 137 21.53 14.90 -16.06
C VAL A 137 21.35 16.15 -15.22
N THR A 138 21.60 16.02 -13.93
CA THR A 138 21.51 17.14 -12.98
C THR A 138 22.90 17.48 -12.47
N LEU A 139 23.36 18.68 -12.81
CA LEU A 139 24.66 19.20 -12.37
C LEU A 139 24.57 19.68 -10.91
N ARG A 140 25.70 19.89 -10.24
CA ARG A 140 25.76 20.08 -8.78
C ARG A 140 24.83 21.20 -8.26
N PRO A 141 24.76 22.40 -8.88
CA PRO A 141 23.88 23.46 -8.40
C PRO A 141 22.39 23.09 -8.43
N ASP A 142 21.97 22.28 -9.42
CA ASP A 142 20.58 21.88 -9.63
C ASP A 142 20.13 20.71 -8.73
N GLN A 143 21.07 20.00 -8.10
CA GLN A 143 20.75 18.83 -7.25
C GLN A 143 20.01 19.19 -5.96
N SER A 144 20.08 20.44 -5.50
CA SER A 144 19.22 20.92 -4.40
C SER A 144 17.74 20.86 -4.79
N LYS A 145 17.39 21.33 -6.00
CA LYS A 145 16.02 21.27 -6.54
C LYS A 145 15.52 19.84 -6.69
N MET A 146 16.37 18.92 -7.15
CA MET A 146 16.02 17.50 -7.16
C MET A 146 15.66 16.99 -5.76
N ARG A 147 16.48 17.32 -4.75
CA ARG A 147 16.26 16.89 -3.36
C ARG A 147 14.98 17.48 -2.78
N GLU A 148 14.65 18.74 -3.09
CA GLU A 148 13.39 19.38 -2.71
C GLU A 148 12.19 18.63 -3.29
N LEU A 149 12.20 18.33 -4.59
CA LEU A 149 11.11 17.59 -5.26
C LEU A 149 10.95 16.17 -4.69
N VAL A 150 12.07 15.45 -4.50
CA VAL A 150 12.05 14.13 -3.87
C VAL A 150 11.46 14.23 -2.46
N LYS A 151 11.87 15.21 -1.65
CA LYS A 151 11.35 15.40 -0.30
C LYS A 151 9.84 15.64 -0.31
N ALA A 152 9.35 16.55 -1.15
CA ALA A 152 7.91 16.81 -1.31
C ALA A 152 7.14 15.56 -1.76
N SER A 153 7.69 14.77 -2.68
CA SER A 153 7.07 13.50 -3.08
C SER A 153 7.08 12.43 -1.99
N LEU A 154 8.09 12.38 -1.13
CA LEU A 154 8.16 11.45 0.01
C LEU A 154 7.07 11.72 1.06
N GLU A 155 6.59 12.97 1.16
CA GLU A 155 5.47 13.33 2.04
C GLU A 155 4.18 12.63 1.62
N HIS A 156 4.02 12.29 0.34
CA HIS A 156 2.85 11.59 -0.20
C HIS A 156 2.89 10.07 -0.06
N VAL A 157 4.01 9.49 0.42
CA VAL A 157 4.10 8.04 0.65
C VAL A 157 3.05 7.63 1.68
N GLY A 158 2.20 6.65 1.34
CA GLY A 158 1.09 6.19 2.18
C GLY A 158 -0.28 6.78 1.83
N TRP A 159 -0.34 7.77 0.93
CA TRP A 159 -1.59 8.44 0.54
C TRP A 159 -2.66 7.47 0.05
N ALA A 160 -2.32 6.53 -0.84
CA ALA A 160 -3.27 5.55 -1.36
C ALA A 160 -3.84 4.63 -0.27
N LYS A 161 -3.01 4.25 0.71
CA LYS A 161 -3.45 3.41 1.84
C LYS A 161 -4.39 4.14 2.78
N SER A 162 -4.22 5.45 2.95
CA SER A 162 -5.04 6.20 3.90
C SER A 162 -6.51 6.29 3.47
N GLY A 163 -6.83 5.96 2.21
CA GLY A 163 -8.22 5.81 1.77
C GLY A 163 -8.99 4.67 2.43
N TRP A 164 -8.32 3.74 3.12
CA TRP A 164 -8.97 2.70 3.93
C TRP A 164 -9.05 3.07 5.41
N LEU A 165 -8.39 4.16 5.81
CA LEU A 165 -8.19 4.51 7.22
C LEU A 165 -9.51 4.90 7.90
N THR A 166 -10.42 5.58 7.20
CA THR A 166 -11.71 6.03 7.71
C THR A 166 -12.51 4.86 8.28
N GLY A 167 -12.72 3.82 7.48
CA GLY A 167 -13.42 2.62 7.93
C GLY A 167 -12.62 1.81 8.94
N TYR A 168 -11.29 1.73 8.76
CA TYR A 168 -10.44 1.04 9.74
C TYR A 168 -10.60 1.62 11.15
N LEU A 169 -10.55 2.95 11.29
CA LEU A 169 -10.70 3.64 12.57
C LEU A 169 -12.13 3.55 13.10
N ALA A 170 -13.15 3.74 12.24
CA ALA A 170 -14.55 3.63 12.63
C ALA A 170 -14.90 2.25 13.19
N LEU A 171 -14.22 1.20 12.71
CA LEU A 171 -14.39 -0.18 13.18
C LEU A 171 -13.46 -0.55 14.36
N GLY A 172 -12.86 0.44 15.03
CA GLY A 172 -12.01 0.22 16.22
C GLY A 172 -10.57 -0.21 15.92
N GLY A 173 -10.08 0.02 14.71
CA GLY A 173 -8.68 -0.20 14.34
C GLY A 173 -7.74 0.82 14.98
N THR A 174 -6.59 0.37 15.48
CA THR A 174 -5.64 1.23 16.22
C THR A 174 -4.17 1.11 15.75
N ARG A 175 -3.86 0.17 14.85
CA ARG A 175 -2.48 -0.22 14.52
C ARG A 175 -2.01 0.26 13.14
N ALA A 176 -2.68 1.26 12.57
CA ALA A 176 -2.28 1.83 11.29
C ALA A 176 -0.91 2.53 11.42
N PRO A 177 0.05 2.29 10.49
CA PRO A 177 1.36 2.93 10.56
C PRO A 177 1.30 4.45 10.46
N GLU A 178 2.19 5.15 11.18
CA GLU A 178 2.28 6.63 11.23
C GLU A 178 2.38 7.29 9.83
N TRP A 179 3.14 6.69 8.92
CA TRP A 179 3.28 7.18 7.54
C TRP A 179 2.00 7.06 6.69
N VAL A 180 0.98 6.34 7.17
CA VAL A 180 -0.36 6.27 6.60
C VAL A 180 -1.31 7.21 7.36
N THR A 181 -1.27 7.21 8.70
CA THR A 181 -2.19 8.01 9.52
C THR A 181 -1.99 9.51 9.40
N ARG A 182 -0.76 9.97 9.10
CA ARG A 182 -0.45 11.40 8.85
C ARG A 182 -1.29 12.06 7.74
N HIS A 183 -1.88 11.26 6.84
CA HIS A 183 -2.72 11.74 5.75
C HIS A 183 -4.18 11.98 6.17
N GLY A 184 -4.53 11.64 7.41
CA GLY A 184 -5.89 11.73 7.92
C GLY A 184 -6.85 10.71 7.32
N SER A 185 -8.12 10.79 7.75
CA SER A 185 -9.22 9.89 7.35
C SER A 185 -10.16 10.50 6.30
N GLN A 186 -9.79 11.62 5.69
CA GLN A 186 -10.59 12.26 4.63
C GLN A 186 -10.51 11.55 3.27
N ASN A 187 -9.58 10.61 3.12
CA ASN A 187 -9.30 9.95 1.84
C ASN A 187 -10.21 8.74 1.56
N GLY A 188 -11.15 8.43 2.45
CA GLY A 188 -12.10 7.33 2.31
C GLY A 188 -13.48 7.68 2.84
N THR A 189 -14.45 6.83 2.53
CA THR A 189 -15.81 6.88 3.06
C THR A 189 -16.13 5.57 3.77
N TYR A 190 -16.81 5.68 4.90
CA TYR A 190 -17.36 4.56 5.65
C TYR A 190 -18.87 4.79 5.81
N ILE A 191 -19.66 3.75 5.54
CA ILE A 191 -21.10 3.75 5.79
C ILE A 191 -21.40 2.61 6.76
N ASP A 192 -22.00 2.97 7.88
CA ASP A 192 -22.43 2.05 8.92
C ASP A 192 -23.83 1.52 8.62
N GLY A 193 -23.92 0.24 8.25
CA GLY A 193 -25.17 -0.49 8.04
C GLY A 193 -25.43 -1.53 9.12
N LEU A 194 -24.77 -1.45 10.29
CA LEU A 194 -24.77 -2.51 11.30
C LEU A 194 -26.13 -2.68 12.01
N GLN A 195 -26.96 -1.64 12.03
CA GLN A 195 -28.30 -1.65 12.64
C GLN A 195 -29.41 -2.09 11.67
N SER A 196 -29.07 -2.46 10.43
CA SER A 196 -30.05 -2.94 9.46
C SER A 196 -30.42 -4.41 9.70
N ASP A 197 -31.58 -4.84 9.19
CA ASP A 197 -32.03 -6.24 9.28
C ASP A 197 -31.03 -7.24 8.68
N ASN A 198 -30.24 -6.79 7.69
CA ASN A 198 -29.10 -7.52 7.15
C ASN A 198 -27.81 -6.68 7.31
N PRO A 199 -27.14 -6.77 8.47
CA PRO A 199 -26.02 -5.89 8.82
C PRO A 199 -24.91 -5.87 7.77
N TYR A 200 -24.48 -4.68 7.40
CA TYR A 200 -23.43 -4.49 6.41
C TYR A 200 -22.52 -3.31 6.75
N VAL A 201 -21.41 -3.21 6.03
CA VAL A 201 -20.47 -2.09 6.08
C VAL A 201 -20.03 -1.77 4.66
N GLU A 202 -20.03 -0.50 4.28
CA GLU A 202 -19.46 -0.05 3.01
C GLU A 202 -18.19 0.77 3.22
N LEU A 203 -17.21 0.54 2.35
CA LEU A 203 -15.88 1.11 2.43
C LEU A 203 -15.44 1.57 1.05
N TYR A 204 -15.15 2.86 0.93
CA TYR A 204 -14.70 3.46 -0.33
C TYR A 204 -13.33 4.11 -0.15
N ASN A 205 -12.40 3.78 -1.05
CA ASN A 205 -11.13 4.47 -1.16
C ASN A 205 -11.25 5.60 -2.19
N ASN A 206 -11.37 6.83 -1.71
CA ASN A 206 -11.63 8.01 -2.53
C ASN A 206 -10.36 8.60 -3.17
N THR A 207 -9.18 8.04 -2.88
CA THR A 207 -7.92 8.50 -3.47
C THR A 207 -7.94 8.31 -4.99
N ARG A 208 -7.20 9.14 -5.73
CA ARG A 208 -7.07 9.00 -7.20
C ARG A 208 -6.57 7.61 -7.60
N TRP A 209 -5.78 6.97 -6.75
CA TRP A 209 -5.33 5.60 -6.94
C TRP A 209 -6.48 4.60 -6.73
N GLY A 210 -7.27 4.74 -5.67
CA GLY A 210 -8.42 3.87 -5.35
C GLY A 210 -9.54 3.91 -6.38
N ARG A 211 -9.63 5.01 -7.17
CA ARG A 211 -10.58 5.15 -8.29
C ARG A 211 -10.18 4.39 -9.57
N ARG A 212 -8.96 3.85 -9.65
CA ARG A 212 -8.53 3.05 -10.81
C ARG A 212 -9.15 1.65 -10.74
N LYS A 213 -10.06 1.36 -11.68
CA LYS A 213 -10.90 0.15 -11.63
C LYS A 213 -10.12 -1.16 -11.60
N ASP A 214 -9.04 -1.27 -12.36
CA ASP A 214 -8.25 -2.51 -12.49
C ASP A 214 -7.50 -2.88 -11.21
N GLU A 215 -6.69 -1.96 -10.70
CA GLU A 215 -5.81 -2.22 -9.55
C GLU A 215 -6.60 -2.26 -8.23
N ALA A 216 -7.63 -1.42 -8.08
CA ALA A 216 -8.49 -1.44 -6.91
C ALA A 216 -9.26 -2.77 -6.81
N THR A 217 -9.80 -3.27 -7.93
CA THR A 217 -10.51 -4.56 -7.98
C THR A 217 -9.59 -5.71 -7.61
N ARG A 218 -8.36 -5.74 -8.18
CA ARG A 218 -7.37 -6.77 -7.85
C ARG A 218 -7.08 -6.82 -6.36
N ILE A 219 -6.88 -5.66 -5.73
CA ILE A 219 -6.51 -5.56 -4.31
C ILE A 219 -7.65 -5.94 -3.39
N LEU A 220 -8.88 -5.54 -3.72
CA LEU A 220 -10.06 -5.98 -2.98
C LEU A 220 -10.27 -7.49 -3.11
N ASN A 221 -10.10 -8.07 -4.29
CA ASN A 221 -10.19 -9.51 -4.49
C ASN A 221 -9.12 -10.28 -3.71
N ASP A 222 -7.87 -9.80 -3.71
CA ASP A 222 -6.79 -10.39 -2.92
C ASP A 222 -7.08 -10.31 -1.41
N ALA A 223 -7.58 -9.17 -0.93
CA ALA A 223 -7.97 -8.98 0.46
C ALA A 223 -9.15 -9.89 0.87
N LEU A 224 -10.21 -9.93 0.06
CA LEU A 224 -11.38 -10.81 0.29
C LEU A 224 -10.97 -12.28 0.29
N THR A 225 -10.12 -12.69 -0.66
CA THR A 225 -9.61 -14.06 -0.74
C THR A 225 -8.81 -14.43 0.51
N ARG A 226 -7.93 -13.53 0.97
CA ARG A 226 -7.16 -13.74 2.20
C ARG A 226 -8.07 -13.84 3.40
N ARG A 227 -9.05 -12.94 3.56
CA ARG A 227 -10.05 -13.00 4.64
C ARG A 227 -10.82 -14.31 4.64
N SER A 228 -11.29 -14.73 3.47
CA SER A 228 -12.04 -15.98 3.30
C SER A 228 -11.22 -17.20 3.75
N LYS A 229 -9.94 -17.26 3.36
CA LYS A 229 -9.01 -18.31 3.81
C LYS A 229 -8.74 -18.24 5.32
N SER A 230 -8.55 -17.04 5.88
CA SER A 230 -8.32 -16.88 7.32
C SER A 230 -9.52 -17.30 8.15
N MET A 231 -10.74 -16.92 7.74
CA MET A 231 -11.98 -17.36 8.42
C MET A 231 -12.15 -18.87 8.37
N ARG A 232 -11.90 -19.48 7.21
CA ARG A 232 -11.95 -20.94 7.03
C ARG A 232 -10.93 -21.66 7.91
N SER A 233 -9.68 -21.23 7.86
CA SER A 233 -8.59 -21.85 8.65
C SER A 233 -8.83 -21.71 10.15
N PHE A 234 -9.36 -20.57 10.60
CA PHE A 234 -9.76 -20.38 11.99
C PHE A 234 -10.84 -21.40 12.40
N TYR A 235 -11.91 -21.52 11.61
CA TYR A 235 -12.98 -22.48 11.86
C TYR A 235 -12.47 -23.93 11.90
N GLU A 236 -11.71 -24.35 10.90
CA GLU A 236 -11.15 -25.70 10.80
C GLU A 236 -10.26 -26.01 12.01
N LYS A 237 -9.41 -25.06 12.42
CA LYS A 237 -8.53 -25.26 13.58
C LYS A 237 -9.30 -25.32 14.89
N THR A 238 -10.34 -24.49 15.07
CA THR A 238 -11.21 -24.57 16.25
C THR A 238 -11.89 -25.94 16.33
N MET A 239 -12.44 -26.43 15.23
CA MET A 239 -13.10 -27.74 15.19
C MET A 239 -12.15 -28.88 15.54
N GLU A 240 -10.91 -28.83 15.04
CA GLU A 240 -9.85 -29.80 15.37
C GLU A 240 -9.54 -29.80 16.88
N LEU A 241 -9.31 -28.62 17.48
CA LEU A 241 -9.01 -28.50 18.92
C LEU A 241 -10.16 -29.05 19.77
N VAL A 242 -11.39 -28.70 19.42
CA VAL A 242 -12.60 -29.19 20.11
C VAL A 242 -12.74 -30.70 19.99
N ALA A 243 -12.48 -31.28 18.81
CA ALA A 243 -12.54 -32.72 18.60
C ALA A 243 -11.47 -33.47 19.42
N ASN A 244 -10.30 -32.87 19.62
CA ASN A 244 -9.20 -33.44 20.41
C ASN A 244 -9.35 -33.19 21.92
N GLY A 245 -10.36 -32.43 22.36
CA GLY A 245 -10.51 -32.04 23.76
C GLY A 245 -9.44 -31.04 24.24
N GLU A 246 -8.77 -30.36 23.31
CA GLU A 246 -7.74 -29.35 23.59
C GLU A 246 -8.37 -27.96 23.78
N PRO A 247 -7.76 -27.09 24.60
CA PRO A 247 -8.24 -25.72 24.76
C PRO A 247 -8.11 -24.95 23.43
N THR A 248 -9.19 -24.25 23.05
CA THR A 248 -9.17 -23.42 21.85
C THR A 248 -8.28 -22.20 22.03
N THR A 249 -7.87 -21.56 20.93
CA THR A 249 -7.07 -20.32 20.97
C THR A 249 -7.73 -19.23 21.83
N TRP A 250 -9.06 -19.14 21.80
CA TRP A 250 -9.82 -18.20 22.61
C TRP A 250 -9.77 -18.55 24.10
N GLN A 251 -9.94 -19.83 24.46
CA GLN A 251 -9.84 -20.28 25.84
C GLN A 251 -8.44 -20.04 26.41
N THR A 252 -7.40 -20.29 25.63
CA THR A 252 -6.01 -20.00 26.01
C THR A 252 -5.79 -18.50 26.23
N GLN A 253 -6.37 -17.63 25.40
CA GLN A 253 -6.31 -16.18 25.59
C GLN A 253 -7.05 -15.72 26.86
N GLN A 254 -8.24 -16.27 27.13
CA GLN A 254 -8.99 -15.98 28.34
C GLN A 254 -8.22 -16.41 29.60
N ALA A 255 -7.65 -17.61 29.59
CA ALA A 255 -6.81 -18.10 30.69
C ALA A 255 -5.58 -17.19 30.92
N ALA A 256 -4.94 -16.71 29.85
CA ALA A 256 -3.81 -15.80 29.95
C ALA A 256 -4.20 -14.42 30.51
N LEU A 257 -5.39 -13.89 30.16
CA LEU A 257 -5.90 -12.62 30.69
C LEU A 257 -6.21 -12.72 32.19
N VAL A 258 -6.84 -13.82 32.62
CA VAL A 258 -7.11 -14.09 34.04
C VAL A 258 -5.81 -14.25 34.83
N ALA A 259 -4.78 -14.86 34.24
CA ALA A 259 -3.48 -14.99 34.89
C ALA A 259 -2.67 -13.68 34.98
N ALA A 260 -3.05 -12.66 34.20
CA ALA A 260 -2.37 -11.36 34.17
C ALA A 260 -3.00 -10.30 35.10
N THR A 261 -4.17 -10.59 35.68
CA THR A 261 -4.88 -9.79 36.68
C THR A 261 -4.61 -10.28 38.09
#